data_AF-A0A920RW29-F1
#
_entry.id   AF-A0A920RW29-F1
#
_cell.length_a   1.000
_cell.length_b   1.000
_cell.length_c   1.000
_cell.angle_alpha   90.00
_cell.angle_beta   90.00
_cell.angle_gamma   90.00
#
_symmetry.space_group_name_H-M   'P 1'
#
loop_
_entity.id
_entity.type
_entity.pdbx_description
1 polymer ?
#
loop_
_entity_poly.entity_id
_entity_poly.type
_entity_poly.pdbx_seq_one_letter_code
_entity_poly.pdbx_strand_id
1 'polypeptide(L)'
;MERGRIEKQLSNYNVVVLNPRREDWNTEWKPISTNKNFRKQVEWELSALEASDIIVMYFAPGSQSPISLREFGLYAKTDKLIVLCPDGFWKKR
;
A
#
# COMPACT_ATOMS: atom_id res chain seq x y z
N MET A 1 -5.49 -4.54 12.97
CA MET A 1 -4.28 -5.35 12.76
C MET A 1 -3.07 -4.58 13.27
N GLU A 2 -2.17 -5.26 13.96
CA GLU A 2 -0.86 -4.71 14.35
C GLU A 2 0.03 -4.51 13.10
N ARG A 3 0.82 -3.43 13.07
CA ARG A 3 1.69 -3.09 11.93
C ARG A 3 2.78 -4.15 11.75
N GLY A 4 3.15 -4.48 10.51
CA GLY A 4 4.19 -5.48 10.20
C GLY A 4 3.82 -6.94 10.50
N ARG A 5 2.56 -7.22 10.87
CA ARG A 5 2.11 -8.59 11.16
C ARG A 5 2.25 -9.53 9.96
N ILE A 6 1.92 -9.05 8.75
CA ILE A 6 1.95 -9.89 7.54
C ILE A 6 3.38 -10.30 7.16
N GLU A 7 4.36 -9.40 7.33
CA GLU A 7 5.78 -9.69 7.06
C GLU A 7 6.28 -10.81 7.97
N LYS A 8 5.95 -10.73 9.27
CA LYS A 8 6.29 -11.78 10.24
C LYS A 8 5.63 -13.11 9.89
N GLN A 9 4.36 -13.10 9.51
CA GLN A 9 3.62 -14.31 9.15
C GLN A 9 4.12 -14.96 7.86
N LEU A 10 4.66 -14.16 6.93
CA LEU A 10 5.19 -14.63 5.66
C LEU A 10 6.68 -15.02 5.71
N SER A 11 7.36 -14.79 6.84
CA SER A 11 8.81 -15.02 6.99
C SER A 11 9.30 -16.43 6.66
N ASN A 12 8.45 -17.45 6.82
CA ASN A 12 8.79 -18.85 6.52
C ASN A 12 8.45 -19.28 5.09
N TYR A 13 7.91 -18.37 4.27
CA TYR A 13 7.56 -18.65 2.88
C TYR A 13 8.60 -18.06 1.95
N ASN A 14 8.80 -18.71 0.80
CA ASN A 14 9.67 -18.19 -0.25
C ASN A 14 8.94 -17.07 -1.03
N VAL A 15 8.78 -15.92 -0.41
CA VAL A 15 8.09 -14.75 -0.98
C VAL A 15 8.92 -13.49 -0.81
N VAL A 16 8.77 -12.57 -1.74
CA VAL A 16 9.31 -11.22 -1.64
C VAL A 16 8.20 -10.28 -1.21
N VAL A 17 8.40 -9.57 -0.10
CA VAL A 17 7.42 -8.58 0.39
C VAL A 17 7.87 -7.18 -0.01
N LEU A 18 7.07 -6.53 -0.86
CA LEU A 18 7.26 -5.13 -1.25
C LEU A 18 6.44 -4.24 -0.32
N ASN A 19 7.01 -3.82 0.81
CA ASN A 19 6.33 -2.93 1.75
C ASN A 19 6.61 -1.45 1.43
N PRO A 20 5.60 -0.64 1.06
CA PRO A 20 5.78 0.79 0.80
C PRO A 20 6.10 1.61 2.05
N ARG A 21 5.89 1.05 3.24
CA ARG A 21 6.12 1.76 4.50
C ARG A 21 7.61 1.91 4.78
N ARG A 22 8.06 3.15 4.83
CA ARG A 22 9.41 3.54 5.22
C ARG A 22 9.53 3.86 6.70
N GLU A 23 10.62 3.43 7.31
CA GLU A 23 11.00 3.82 8.69
C GLU A 23 11.62 5.22 8.73
N ASP A 24 12.32 5.62 7.66
CA ASP A 24 12.98 6.91 7.49
C ASP A 24 12.06 8.02 6.95
N TRP A 25 10.75 7.86 7.08
CA TRP A 25 9.78 8.85 6.59
C TRP A 25 9.97 10.19 7.30
N ASN A 26 10.29 11.23 6.53
CA ASN A 26 10.45 12.60 7.03
C ASN A 26 9.21 13.45 6.69
N THR A 27 8.61 14.06 7.72
CA THR A 27 7.43 14.94 7.61
C THR A 27 7.65 16.19 6.76
N GLU A 28 8.90 16.55 6.46
CA GLU A 28 9.25 17.66 5.56
C GLU A 28 9.02 17.32 4.08
N TRP A 29 8.81 16.04 3.74
CA TRP A 29 8.55 15.61 2.37
C TRP A 29 7.13 16.00 1.95
N LYS A 30 7.01 17.18 1.35
CA LYS A 30 5.74 17.67 0.83
C LYS A 30 5.23 16.77 -0.31
N PRO A 31 3.91 16.48 -0.38
CA PRO A 31 3.30 15.66 -1.40
C PRO A 31 3.16 16.42 -2.73
N ILE A 32 4.29 16.89 -3.26
CA ILE A 32 4.40 17.64 -4.53
C ILE A 32 5.38 16.92 -5.46
N SER A 33 5.08 16.91 -6.75
CA SER A 33 5.87 16.20 -7.76
C SER A 33 7.32 16.67 -7.88
N THR A 34 7.62 17.91 -7.48
CA THR A 34 8.97 18.48 -7.48
C THR A 34 9.83 18.03 -6.29
N ASN A 35 9.23 17.47 -5.24
CA ASN A 35 9.98 16.90 -4.14
C ASN A 35 10.54 15.53 -4.57
N LYS A 36 11.87 15.44 -4.71
CA LYS A 36 12.55 14.23 -5.20
C LYS A 36 12.28 13.00 -4.34
N ASN A 37 12.19 13.15 -3.01
CA ASN A 37 11.96 12.02 -2.12
C ASN A 37 10.52 11.51 -2.21
N PHE A 38 9.55 12.43 -2.27
CA PHE A 38 8.14 12.09 -2.49
C PHE A 38 7.95 11.43 -3.86
N ARG A 39 8.52 12.00 -4.92
CA ARG A 39 8.46 11.43 -6.27
C ARG A 39 9.05 10.03 -6.32
N LYS A 40 10.23 9.82 -5.73
CA LYS A 40 10.88 8.51 -5.67
C LYS A 40 10.03 7.47 -4.94
N GLN A 41 9.36 7.88 -3.85
CA GLN A 41 8.43 7.02 -3.13
C GLN A 41 7.28 6.58 -4.05
N VAL A 42 6.60 7.54 -4.69
CA VAL A 42 5.45 7.27 -5.55
C VAL A 42 5.83 6.41 -6.76
N GLU A 43 6.97 6.70 -7.39
CA GLU A 43 7.47 5.90 -8.52
C GLU A 43 7.79 4.47 -8.08
N TRP A 44 8.43 4.29 -6.91
CA TRP A 44 8.69 2.96 -6.37
C TRP A 44 7.41 2.20 -6.05
N GLU A 45 6.42 2.86 -5.43
CA GLU A 45 5.11 2.26 -5.09
C GLU A 45 4.39 1.74 -6.33
N LEU A 46 4.35 2.56 -7.40
CA LEU A 46 3.73 2.16 -8.67
C LEU A 46 4.47 1.00 -9.33
N SER A 47 5.81 1.05 -9.40
CA SER A 47 6.61 -0.05 -9.95
C SER A 47 6.48 -1.34 -9.12
N ALA A 48 6.37 -1.23 -7.79
CA ALA A 48 6.16 -2.37 -6.90
C ALA A 48 4.80 -3.03 -7.13
N LEU A 49 3.74 -2.24 -7.27
CA LEU A 49 2.40 -2.77 -7.59
C LEU A 49 2.37 -3.48 -8.94
N GLU A 50 3.05 -2.93 -9.96
CA GLU A 50 3.14 -3.55 -11.29
C GLU A 50 3.89 -4.88 -11.26
N ALA A 51 5.03 -4.93 -10.56
CA ALA A 51 5.88 -6.11 -10.44
C ALA A 51 5.31 -7.22 -9.54
N SER A 52 4.32 -6.90 -8.69
CA SER A 52 3.76 -7.86 -7.74
C SER A 52 2.89 -8.91 -8.44
N ASP A 53 3.00 -10.17 -8.00
CA ASP A 53 2.07 -11.25 -8.36
C ASP A 53 0.74 -11.11 -7.61
N ILE A 54 0.81 -10.68 -6.35
CA ILE A 54 -0.33 -10.47 -5.45
C ILE A 54 -0.17 -9.12 -4.76
N ILE A 55 -1.24 -8.33 -4.74
CA ILE A 55 -1.35 -7.02 -4.09
C ILE A 55 -2.31 -7.16 -2.91
N VAL A 56 -1.78 -7.10 -1.69
CA VAL A 56 -2.58 -7.10 -0.46
C VAL A 56 -2.87 -5.66 -0.04
N MET A 57 -4.13 -5.25 -0.14
CA MET A 57 -4.56 -3.89 0.20
C MET A 57 -5.42 -3.88 1.45
N TYR A 58 -5.02 -3.09 2.46
CA TYR A 58 -5.74 -2.97 3.73
C TYR A 58 -6.33 -1.56 3.91
N PHE A 59 -7.65 -1.47 3.92
CA PHE A 59 -8.38 -0.24 4.23
C PHE A 59 -8.66 -0.15 5.73
N ALA A 60 -7.79 0.57 6.45
CA ALA A 60 -7.89 0.70 7.89
C ALA A 60 -9.14 1.48 8.34
N PRO A 61 -9.79 1.12 9.47
CA PRO A 61 -10.87 1.91 10.05
C PRO A 61 -10.40 3.33 10.37
N GLY A 62 -11.24 4.33 10.11
CA GLY A 62 -10.91 5.75 10.34
C GLY A 62 -9.92 6.38 9.35
N SER A 63 -9.35 5.62 8.40
CA SER A 63 -8.52 6.17 7.32
C SER A 63 -9.37 6.59 6.12
N GLN A 64 -9.01 7.67 5.44
CA GLN A 64 -9.60 8.01 4.14
C GLN A 64 -8.98 7.25 2.96
N SER A 65 -7.70 6.89 3.07
CA SER A 65 -6.92 6.14 2.07
C SER A 65 -7.11 6.58 0.60
N PRO A 66 -6.98 7.89 0.26
CA PRO A 66 -7.26 8.38 -1.10
C PRO A 66 -6.30 7.80 -2.16
N ILE A 67 -5.03 7.60 -1.82
CA ILE A 67 -4.05 7.00 -2.74
C ILE A 67 -4.35 5.52 -2.94
N SER A 68 -4.59 4.77 -1.87
CA SER A 68 -4.95 3.35 -1.97
C SER A 68 -6.26 3.11 -2.70
N LEU A 69 -7.23 4.03 -2.63
CA LEU A 69 -8.45 3.96 -3.46
C LEU A 69 -8.16 4.15 -4.96
N ARG A 70 -7.17 4.99 -5.31
CA ARG A 70 -6.71 5.12 -6.70
C ARG A 70 -6.01 3.86 -7.18
N GLU A 71 -5.12 3.30 -6.36
CA GLU A 71 -4.43 2.03 -6.64
C GLU A 71 -5.43 0.89 -6.78
N PHE A 72 -6.43 0.83 -5.90
CA PHE A 72 -7.55 -0.12 -6.02
C PHE A 72 -8.19 -0.01 -7.40
N GLY A 73 -8.53 1.21 -7.85
CA GLY A 73 -9.11 1.42 -9.19
C GLY A 73 -8.22 0.95 -10.35
N LEU A 74 -6.90 1.08 -10.23
CA LEU A 74 -5.94 0.64 -11.26
C LEU A 74 -5.90 -0.89 -11.39
N TYR A 75 -6.00 -1.61 -10.27
CA TYR A 75 -5.83 -3.07 -10.23
C TYR A 75 -7.13 -3.86 -10.00
N ALA A 76 -8.28 -3.19 -9.81
CA ALA A 76 -9.57 -3.83 -9.53
C ALA A 76 -10.07 -4.79 -10.62
N LYS A 77 -9.56 -4.66 -11.85
CA LYS A 77 -9.90 -5.55 -12.97
C LYS A 77 -8.86 -6.66 -13.20
N THR A 78 -7.88 -6.79 -12.31
CA THR A 78 -6.85 -7.82 -12.35
C THR A 78 -7.13 -8.88 -11.29
N ASP A 79 -6.58 -10.08 -11.48
CA ASP A 79 -6.70 -11.16 -10.49
C ASP A 79 -5.65 -11.08 -9.36
N LYS A 80 -4.89 -9.98 -9.30
CA LYS A 80 -3.79 -9.80 -8.34
C LYS A 80 -4.25 -9.30 -6.98
N LEU A 81 -5.47 -8.78 -6.86
CA LEU A 81 -5.88 -7.95 -5.73
C LEU A 81 -6.55 -8.75 -4.60
N ILE A 82 -5.99 -8.69 -3.39
CA ILE A 82 -6.62 -9.18 -2.15
C ILE A 82 -6.92 -7.97 -1.26
N VAL A 83 -8.21 -7.70 -1.02
CA VAL A 83 -8.65 -6.52 -0.26
C VAL A 83 -9.18 -6.91 1.12
N LEU A 84 -8.63 -6.27 2.16
CA LEU A 84 -9.12 -6.34 3.52
C LEU A 84 -9.75 -5.01 3.90
N CYS A 85 -11.07 -5.04 4.16
CA CYS A 85 -11.86 -3.86 4.51
C CYS A 85 -12.68 -4.14 5.80
N PRO A 86 -12.08 -4.04 7.00
CA PRO A 86 -12.80 -4.16 8.27
C PRO A 86 -13.89 -3.08 8.42
N ASP A 87 -14.83 -3.32 9.34
CA ASP A 87 -15.84 -2.31 9.70
C ASP A 87 -15.18 -1.03 10.23
N GLY A 88 -15.80 0.11 9.92
CA GLY A 88 -15.28 1.43 10.26
C GLY A 88 -14.38 2.07 9.19
N PHE A 89 -14.15 1.42 8.05
CA PHE A 89 -13.68 2.14 6.86
C PHE A 89 -14.84 2.94 6.25
N TRP A 90 -14.64 4.25 6.06
CA TRP A 90 -15.70 5.19 5.72
C TRP A 90 -16.41 4.94 4.37
N LYS A 91 -15.77 4.21 3.45
CA LYS A 91 -16.35 3.81 2.15
C LYS A 91 -16.81 2.35 2.11
N LYS A 92 -16.72 1.61 3.21
CA LYS A 92 -17.34 0.30 3.32
C LYS A 92 -18.86 0.50 3.34
N ARG A 93 -19.56 -0.12 2.39
CA ARG A 93 -21.01 -0.17 2.33
C ARG A 93 -21.49 -1.56 2.71
#